data_AF-A0A2H5MYN6-F1
#
_entry.id   AF-A0A2H5MYN6-F1
#
_cell.length_a   1.000
_cell.length_b   1.000
_cell.length_c   1.000
_cell.angle_alpha   90.00
_cell.angle_beta   90.00
_cell.angle_gamma   90.00
#
_symmetry.space_group_name_H-M   'P 1'
#
loop_
_entity.id
_entity.type
_entity.pdbx_description
1 polymer ?
#
loop_
_entity_poly.entity_id
_entity_poly.type
_entity_poly.pdbx_seq_one_letter_code
_entity_poly.pdbx_strand_id
1 'polypeptide(L)'
;LCERSAVALTIVCEFFPEANEVKFARTSVFEGASFKLDYLTKPSFFEDFGFTEKVKMADRVKPEDELFLVAYPYFNVNGSLTPCLLIDIHSLRSLILLFFCLVEMLVVEELYKEAVFNTARQLIIFNGELDRIRSGYYPSFFYPKLAALSKTLFPVMETIYYIHNFKGRNGGTLFRCYPGSWKVLKKVRNKYICLHQREVMPSLKEVALDILPSA
;
A
#
# COMPACT_ATOMS: atom_id res chain seq x y z
N LEU A 1 1.14 -14.82 25.79
CA LEU A 1 1.34 -13.85 26.88
C LEU A 1 1.49 -12.49 26.22
N CYS A 2 0.37 -11.81 26.02
CA CYS A 2 0.31 -10.45 25.49
C CYS A 2 0.17 -9.56 26.72
N GLU A 3 1.29 -9.01 27.18
CA GLU A 3 1.28 -8.04 28.27
C GLU A 3 0.62 -6.76 27.77
N ARG A 4 -0.40 -6.32 28.51
CA ARG A 4 -1.04 -5.02 28.37
C ARG A 4 -0.03 -3.94 28.77
N SER A 5 0.82 -3.55 27.83
CA SER A 5 1.55 -2.29 27.95
C SER A 5 0.60 -1.15 27.65
N ALA A 6 0.62 -0.14 28.52
CA ALA A 6 -0.15 1.08 28.42
C ALA A 6 -0.22 1.57 26.97
N VAL A 7 -1.43 1.74 26.44
CA VAL A 7 -1.65 2.46 25.19
C VAL A 7 -1.22 3.89 25.48
N ALA A 8 0.04 4.22 25.23
CA ALA A 8 0.41 5.58 24.93
C ALA A 8 -0.60 6.04 23.89
N LEU A 9 -1.30 7.14 24.17
CA LEU A 9 -2.32 7.68 23.28
C LEU A 9 -1.61 8.27 22.07
N THR A 10 -1.03 7.41 21.22
CA THR A 10 -0.37 7.80 19.99
C THR A 10 -1.44 8.43 19.12
N ILE A 11 -1.27 9.70 18.77
CA ILE A 11 -2.19 10.39 17.86
C ILE A 11 -1.95 9.79 16.48
N VAL A 12 -2.90 8.96 16.06
CA VAL A 12 -2.89 8.28 14.76
C VAL A 12 -3.68 9.12 13.76
N CYS A 13 -3.08 9.34 12.59
CA CYS A 13 -3.74 9.92 11.42
C CYS A 13 -3.93 8.82 10.38
N GLU A 14 -5.18 8.41 10.17
CA GLU A 14 -5.54 7.44 9.14
C GLU A 14 -5.97 8.17 7.87
N PHE A 15 -5.26 7.90 6.78
CA PHE A 15 -5.51 8.45 5.47
C PHE A 15 -6.22 7.44 4.59
N PHE A 16 -7.40 7.84 4.15
CA PHE A 16 -8.19 7.17 3.13
C PHE A 16 -7.79 7.65 1.73
N PRO A 17 -8.15 6.90 0.69
CA PRO A 17 -7.96 7.29 -0.70
C PRO A 17 -8.67 8.61 -1.04
N GLU A 18 -9.96 8.66 -0.70
CA GLU A 18 -10.91 9.67 -1.14
C GLU A 18 -11.73 10.25 0.00
N ALA A 19 -12.12 11.52 -0.14
CA ALA A 19 -12.93 12.23 0.84
C ALA A 19 -14.30 11.57 1.14
N ASN A 20 -14.90 10.89 0.16
CA ASN A 20 -16.19 10.20 0.36
C ASN A 20 -16.05 8.96 1.24
N GLU A 21 -14.92 8.24 1.14
CA GLU A 21 -14.63 7.09 2.01
C GLU A 21 -14.45 7.52 3.45
N VAL A 22 -13.80 8.68 3.69
CA VAL A 22 -13.68 9.26 5.04
C VAL A 22 -15.05 9.53 5.65
N LYS A 23 -15.97 10.10 4.89
CA LYS A 23 -17.33 10.37 5.37
C LYS A 23 -18.03 9.08 5.76
N PHE A 24 -17.98 8.07 4.90
CA PHE A 24 -18.55 6.76 5.20
C PHE A 24 -17.91 6.13 6.44
N ALA A 25 -16.59 6.08 6.50
CA ALA A 25 -15.81 5.46 7.57
C ALA A 25 -16.06 6.12 8.94
N ARG A 26 -16.15 7.45 8.99
CA ARG A 26 -16.51 8.22 10.19
C ARG A 26 -17.89 7.87 10.75
N THR A 27 -18.84 7.60 9.86
CA THR A 27 -20.25 7.43 10.24
C THR A 27 -20.63 5.98 10.49
N SER A 28 -19.78 5.02 10.13
CA SER A 28 -20.13 3.59 10.15
C SER A 28 -19.20 2.74 11.02
N VAL A 29 -17.89 2.79 10.74
CA VAL A 29 -16.90 1.85 11.33
C VAL A 29 -16.14 2.50 12.48
N PHE A 30 -15.85 3.79 12.37
CA PHE A 30 -14.98 4.52 13.30
C PHE A 30 -15.72 5.60 14.07
N GLU A 31 -17.03 5.44 14.26
CA GLU A 31 -17.81 6.34 15.10
C GLU A 31 -17.26 6.28 16.54
N GLY A 32 -16.87 7.44 17.09
CA GLY A 32 -16.25 7.53 18.42
C GLY A 32 -14.76 7.18 18.49
N ALA A 33 -14.10 6.95 17.36
CA ALA A 33 -12.65 6.76 17.33
C ALA A 33 -11.90 8.04 17.78
N SER A 34 -10.82 7.86 18.55
CA SER A 34 -9.99 8.95 19.05
C SER A 34 -8.93 9.44 18.06
N PHE A 35 -8.77 8.76 16.93
CA PHE A 35 -7.78 9.05 15.90
C PHE A 35 -8.36 9.88 14.76
N LYS A 36 -7.50 10.64 14.07
CA LYS A 36 -7.92 11.57 13.01
C LYS A 36 -8.08 10.80 11.70
N LEU A 37 -9.25 10.96 11.07
CA LEU A 37 -9.51 10.43 9.72
C LEU A 37 -9.37 11.54 8.66
N ASP A 38 -8.54 11.32 7.65
CA ASP A 38 -8.29 12.26 6.56
C ASP A 38 -8.18 11.49 5.21
N TYR A 39 -7.97 12.19 4.10
CA TYR A 39 -7.88 11.56 2.76
C TYR A 39 -6.66 12.02 1.95
N LEU A 40 -6.15 11.15 1.07
CA LEU A 40 -5.02 11.40 0.18
C LEU A 40 -5.40 12.27 -1.02
N THR A 41 -6.60 12.07 -1.58
CA THR A 41 -7.06 12.82 -2.76
C THR A 41 -8.50 13.32 -2.61
N LYS A 42 -8.78 14.51 -3.14
CA LYS A 42 -10.14 15.02 -3.27
C LYS A 42 -10.60 14.70 -4.69
N PRO A 43 -11.61 13.84 -4.89
CA PRO A 43 -12.04 13.47 -6.24
C PRO A 43 -12.68 14.68 -6.90
N SER A 44 -11.91 15.34 -7.77
CA SER A 44 -12.42 16.41 -8.60
C SER A 44 -11.71 16.33 -9.95
N PHE A 45 -12.41 15.77 -10.94
CA PHE A 45 -11.87 15.53 -12.29
C PHE A 45 -11.18 16.78 -12.87
N PHE A 46 -11.66 17.99 -12.59
CA PHE A 46 -11.03 19.26 -13.02
C PHE A 46 -9.89 19.77 -12.12
N GLU A 47 -9.90 19.47 -10.82
CA GLU A 47 -8.81 19.86 -9.90
C GLU A 47 -7.56 19.00 -10.16
N ASP A 48 -7.73 17.73 -10.55
CA ASP A 48 -6.66 16.81 -10.95
C ASP A 48 -5.96 17.20 -12.27
N PHE A 49 -6.59 18.04 -13.11
CA PHE A 49 -5.97 18.65 -14.30
C PHE A 49 -5.20 19.95 -14.00
N GLY A 50 -5.07 20.36 -12.72
CA GLY A 50 -4.23 21.49 -12.32
C GLY A 50 -4.89 22.87 -12.45
N PHE A 51 -6.22 22.95 -12.48
CA PHE A 51 -6.96 24.21 -12.57
C PHE A 51 -7.31 24.85 -11.21
N THR A 52 -6.90 24.26 -10.09
CA THR A 52 -7.13 24.77 -8.72
C THR A 52 -5.95 24.49 -7.80
N GLU A 53 -5.90 25.15 -6.64
CA GLU A 53 -4.84 25.00 -5.63
C GLU A 53 -4.67 23.54 -5.17
N LYS A 54 -3.48 22.99 -5.39
CA LYS A 54 -3.08 21.66 -4.91
C LYS A 54 -2.90 21.74 -3.39
N VAL A 55 -3.86 21.24 -2.63
CA VAL A 55 -3.75 21.12 -1.16
C VAL A 55 -2.72 20.06 -0.82
N LYS A 56 -1.66 20.43 -0.09
CA LYS A 56 -0.64 19.46 0.35
C LYS A 56 -1.13 18.68 1.56
N MET A 57 -0.70 17.41 1.66
CA MET A 57 -1.02 16.59 2.83
C MET A 57 -0.34 17.11 4.10
N ALA A 58 0.90 17.57 3.97
CA ALA A 58 1.69 18.07 5.09
C ALA A 58 1.01 19.26 5.78
N ASP A 59 0.30 20.11 5.04
CA ASP A 59 -0.43 21.25 5.59
C ASP A 59 -1.59 20.83 6.51
N ARG A 60 -2.05 19.57 6.39
CA ARG A 60 -3.12 19.00 7.22
C ARG A 60 -2.60 18.20 8.41
N VAL A 61 -1.29 17.96 8.48
CA VAL A 61 -0.63 17.25 9.59
C VAL A 61 -0.42 18.21 10.74
N LYS A 62 -0.75 17.78 11.95
CA LYS A 62 -0.49 18.57 13.15
C LYS A 62 0.89 18.23 13.73
N PRO A 63 1.53 19.17 14.46
CA PRO A 63 2.79 18.91 15.13
C PRO A 63 2.73 17.70 16.09
N GLU A 64 1.58 17.49 16.71
CA GLU A 64 1.32 16.44 17.71
C GLU A 64 1.06 15.05 17.10
N ASP A 65 0.87 14.94 15.79
CA ASP A 65 0.66 13.65 15.14
C ASP A 65 1.95 12.82 15.23
N GLU A 66 1.85 11.57 15.68
CA GLU A 66 3.02 10.70 15.92
C GLU A 66 3.08 9.53 14.93
N LEU A 67 1.93 9.03 14.48
CA LEU A 67 1.81 7.90 13.58
C LEU A 67 0.86 8.20 12.42
N PHE A 68 1.33 7.97 11.21
CA PHE A 68 0.53 8.04 10.00
C PHE A 68 0.22 6.63 9.52
N LEU A 69 -1.06 6.34 9.38
CA LEU A 69 -1.57 5.12 8.80
C LEU A 69 -2.11 5.44 7.43
N VAL A 70 -1.46 4.95 6.38
CA VAL A 70 -1.96 5.10 5.02
C VAL A 70 -2.49 3.75 4.56
N ALA A 71 -3.82 3.64 4.56
CA ALA A 71 -4.48 2.54 3.89
C ALA A 71 -4.53 2.88 2.41
N TYR A 72 -3.77 2.16 1.57
CA TYR A 72 -3.95 2.35 0.13
C TYR A 72 -5.33 1.81 -0.27
N PRO A 73 -6.11 2.53 -1.11
CA PRO A 73 -7.42 2.09 -1.56
C PRO A 73 -7.38 0.69 -2.12
N TYR A 74 -8.52 0.05 -1.98
CA TYR A 74 -8.92 -1.14 -2.69
C TYR A 74 -8.50 -2.48 -2.06
N PHE A 75 -9.28 -2.85 -1.06
CA PHE A 75 -9.78 -4.21 -0.88
C PHE A 75 -11.26 -4.16 -1.33
N ASN A 76 -11.78 -4.97 -2.25
CA ASN A 76 -12.01 -6.39 -2.03
C ASN A 76 -12.40 -7.12 -3.34
N VAL A 77 -12.10 -8.40 -3.34
CA VAL A 77 -12.18 -9.41 -4.40
C VAL A 77 -13.60 -9.95 -4.64
N ASN A 78 -14.63 -9.31 -4.09
CA ASN A 78 -16.04 -9.70 -4.29
C ASN A 78 -16.89 -8.46 -4.54
N GLY A 79 -17.55 -8.43 -5.70
CA GLY A 79 -18.22 -7.26 -6.23
C GLY A 79 -19.39 -6.76 -5.39
N SER A 80 -19.30 -5.51 -4.96
CA SER A 80 -20.39 -4.53 -4.95
C SER A 80 -19.91 -3.31 -4.18
N LEU A 81 -19.64 -2.22 -4.89
CA LEU A 81 -19.93 -0.82 -4.56
C LEU A 81 -19.02 0.10 -5.40
N THR A 82 -19.52 0.39 -6.60
CA THR A 82 -19.20 1.56 -7.42
C THR A 82 -19.76 2.83 -6.75
N PRO A 83 -19.14 4.01 -6.92
CA PRO A 83 -19.30 4.74 -8.18
C PRO A 83 -18.04 5.48 -8.66
N CYS A 84 -17.13 4.78 -9.34
CA CYS A 84 -16.50 5.37 -10.51
C CYS A 84 -17.50 5.21 -11.66
N LEU A 85 -18.11 6.31 -12.08
CA LEU A 85 -19.11 6.35 -13.14
C LEU A 85 -18.55 5.75 -14.45
N LEU A 86 -19.28 4.76 -14.98
CA LEU A 86 -19.42 4.43 -16.41
C LEU A 86 -18.18 4.54 -17.30
N ILE A 87 -17.30 3.52 -17.28
CA ILE A 87 -16.63 3.03 -18.50
C ILE A 87 -16.55 1.50 -18.42
N ASP A 88 -17.60 0.82 -18.91
CA ASP A 88 -17.53 -0.61 -19.26
C ASP A 88 -16.76 -0.78 -20.57
N ILE A 89 -15.45 -0.56 -20.50
CA ILE A 89 -14.49 -1.13 -21.44
C ILE A 89 -13.52 -1.90 -20.58
N HIS A 90 -13.56 -3.22 -20.67
CA HIS A 90 -12.73 -4.17 -19.91
C HIS A 90 -11.21 -3.87 -20.00
N SER A 91 -10.79 -3.05 -20.98
CA SER A 91 -9.43 -2.56 -21.16
C SER A 91 -9.13 -1.20 -20.48
N LEU A 92 -10.11 -0.31 -20.28
CA LEU A 92 -9.91 0.99 -19.60
C LEU A 92 -10.02 0.91 -18.07
N ARG A 93 -10.79 -0.05 -17.53
CA ARG A 93 -10.86 -0.27 -16.07
C ARG A 93 -9.47 -0.47 -15.48
N SER A 94 -8.64 -1.30 -16.11
CA SER A 94 -7.27 -1.51 -15.66
C SER A 94 -6.46 -0.23 -15.70
N LEU A 95 -6.59 0.62 -16.73
CA LEU A 95 -5.81 1.84 -16.89
C LEU A 95 -6.24 2.97 -15.92
N ILE A 96 -7.53 3.09 -15.63
CA ILE A 96 -8.06 4.07 -14.67
C ILE A 96 -7.67 3.67 -13.24
N LEU A 97 -7.85 2.39 -12.88
CA LEU A 97 -7.42 1.85 -11.59
C LEU A 97 -5.90 1.99 -11.40
N LEU A 98 -5.15 1.84 -12.49
CA LEU A 98 -3.71 2.07 -12.52
C LEU A 98 -3.37 3.53 -12.21
N PHE A 99 -4.08 4.48 -12.82
CA PHE A 99 -3.82 5.89 -12.64
C PHE A 99 -4.01 6.36 -11.19
N PHE A 100 -5.08 5.91 -10.52
CA PHE A 100 -5.30 6.22 -9.10
C PHE A 100 -4.18 5.65 -8.20
N CYS A 101 -3.76 4.39 -8.43
CA CYS A 101 -2.64 3.76 -7.72
C CYS A 101 -1.30 4.53 -7.83
N LEU A 102 -1.12 5.27 -8.93
CA LEU A 102 0.08 6.06 -9.18
C LEU A 102 0.09 7.38 -8.44
N VAL A 103 -1.05 8.07 -8.43
CA VAL A 103 -1.15 9.41 -7.84
C VAL A 103 -0.96 9.33 -6.34
N GLU A 104 -1.59 8.38 -5.65
CA GLU A 104 -1.58 8.40 -4.20
C GLU A 104 -0.22 7.91 -3.65
N MET A 105 0.49 7.04 -4.36
CA MET A 105 1.88 6.69 -3.99
C MET A 105 2.85 7.89 -4.08
N LEU A 106 2.63 8.81 -5.03
CA LEU A 106 3.40 10.07 -5.10
C LEU A 106 3.02 11.01 -3.95
N VAL A 107 1.75 11.08 -3.58
CA VAL A 107 1.26 11.85 -2.42
C VAL A 107 1.85 11.30 -1.11
N VAL A 108 1.95 9.98 -0.98
CA VAL A 108 2.60 9.32 0.16
C VAL A 108 4.08 9.63 0.23
N GLU A 109 4.78 9.70 -0.92
CA GLU A 109 6.18 10.15 -0.95
C GLU A 109 6.32 11.60 -0.47
N GLU A 110 5.43 12.49 -0.91
CA GLU A 110 5.39 13.90 -0.48
C GLU A 110 5.16 14.00 1.04
N LEU A 111 4.16 13.27 1.56
CA LEU A 111 3.88 13.18 3.00
C LEU A 111 5.09 12.66 3.79
N TYR A 112 5.75 11.60 3.30
CA TYR A 112 6.94 11.05 3.94
C TYR A 112 8.06 12.09 4.03
N LYS A 113 8.37 12.78 2.94
CA LYS A 113 9.45 13.78 2.89
C LYS A 113 9.19 14.97 3.80
N GLU A 114 7.97 15.48 3.81
CA GLU A 114 7.63 16.72 4.51
C GLU A 114 7.28 16.49 5.99
N ALA A 115 6.61 15.38 6.33
CA ALA A 115 6.10 15.15 7.68
C ALA A 115 6.85 14.09 8.49
N VAL A 116 7.60 13.17 7.85
CA VAL A 116 8.14 11.96 8.50
C VAL A 116 9.66 11.94 8.52
N PHE A 117 10.33 12.13 7.38
CA PHE A 117 11.75 11.84 7.15
C PHE A 117 12.71 12.46 8.19
N ASN A 118 12.46 13.69 8.63
CA ASN A 118 13.30 14.41 9.60
C ASN A 118 12.68 14.46 11.01
N THR A 119 11.80 13.52 11.33
CA THR A 119 11.04 13.51 12.60
C THR A 119 11.09 12.14 13.25
N ALA A 120 10.61 12.03 14.49
CA ALA A 120 10.42 10.75 15.17
C ALA A 120 9.12 10.03 14.76
N ARG A 121 8.33 10.64 13.85
CA ARG A 121 7.03 10.11 13.45
C ARG A 121 7.20 8.84 12.61
N GLN A 122 6.19 7.99 12.66
CA GLN A 122 6.16 6.75 11.91
C GLN A 122 5.12 6.81 10.80
N LEU A 123 5.38 6.11 9.69
CA LEU A 123 4.46 5.96 8.58
C LEU A 123 4.29 4.47 8.26
N ILE A 124 3.07 3.98 8.37
CA ILE A 124 2.70 2.60 8.06
C ILE A 124 1.80 2.61 6.84
N ILE A 125 2.12 1.78 5.86
CA ILE A 125 1.36 1.64 4.61
C ILE A 125 0.80 0.23 4.53
N PHE A 126 -0.51 0.11 4.30
CA PHE A 126 -1.16 -1.16 4.03
C PHE A 126 -1.51 -1.30 2.55
N ASN A 127 -1.45 -2.54 2.04
CA ASN A 127 -2.02 -2.94 0.76
C ASN A 127 -1.54 -2.14 -0.49
N GLY A 128 -0.31 -1.63 -0.49
CA GLY A 128 0.14 -0.71 -1.56
C GLY A 128 0.37 -1.31 -2.95
N GLU A 129 0.02 -2.57 -3.22
CA GLU A 129 0.31 -3.32 -4.47
C GLU A 129 1.70 -3.03 -5.08
N LEU A 130 2.71 -2.85 -4.20
CA LEU A 130 4.01 -2.28 -4.54
C LEU A 130 4.79 -3.13 -5.55
N ASP A 131 4.42 -4.41 -5.66
CA ASP A 131 5.04 -5.36 -6.58
C ASP A 131 4.93 -4.92 -8.04
N ARG A 132 3.84 -4.26 -8.46
CA ARG A 132 3.72 -3.75 -9.84
C ARG A 132 4.75 -2.67 -10.15
N ILE A 133 4.95 -1.77 -9.20
CA ILE A 133 5.92 -0.68 -9.34
C ILE A 133 7.34 -1.26 -9.30
N ARG A 134 7.60 -2.20 -8.36
CA ARG A 134 8.90 -2.87 -8.21
C ARG A 134 9.26 -3.78 -9.40
N SER A 135 8.28 -4.41 -10.04
CA SER A 135 8.50 -5.31 -11.18
C SER A 135 8.72 -4.57 -12.50
N GLY A 136 8.67 -3.23 -12.50
CA GLY A 136 8.76 -2.44 -13.73
C GLY A 136 7.55 -2.60 -14.65
N TYR A 137 6.37 -2.90 -14.09
CA TYR A 137 5.11 -2.93 -14.85
C TYR A 137 4.85 -1.60 -15.59
N TYR A 138 5.36 -0.52 -15.00
CA TYR A 138 5.27 0.84 -15.52
C TYR A 138 6.55 1.23 -16.25
N PRO A 139 6.50 1.46 -17.57
CA PRO A 139 7.68 1.94 -18.30
C PRO A 139 8.11 3.31 -17.78
N SER A 140 9.37 3.42 -17.36
CA SER A 140 9.94 4.63 -16.78
C SER A 140 9.90 5.84 -17.72
N PHE A 141 9.88 5.61 -19.04
CA PHE A 141 9.77 6.66 -20.05
C PHE A 141 8.43 7.42 -19.94
N PHE A 142 7.32 6.72 -19.68
CA PHE A 142 6.00 7.33 -19.54
C PHE A 142 5.69 7.77 -18.10
N TYR A 143 6.32 7.12 -17.10
CA TYR A 143 6.07 7.37 -15.68
C TYR A 143 7.37 7.62 -14.89
N PRO A 144 8.13 8.68 -15.21
CA PRO A 144 9.45 8.92 -14.60
C PRO A 144 9.39 9.20 -13.10
N LYS A 145 8.34 9.91 -12.63
CA LYS A 145 8.13 10.17 -11.19
C LYS A 145 7.90 8.87 -10.41
N LEU A 146 7.15 7.93 -10.99
CA LEU A 146 6.91 6.64 -10.38
C LEU A 146 8.18 5.79 -10.33
N ALA A 147 8.91 5.75 -11.45
CA ALA A 147 10.20 5.05 -11.49
C ALA A 147 11.17 5.59 -10.44
N ALA A 148 11.09 6.88 -10.12
CA ALA A 148 11.89 7.49 -9.05
C ALA A 148 11.58 6.91 -7.67
N LEU A 149 10.33 6.48 -7.38
CA LEU A 149 9.97 5.86 -6.09
C LEU A 149 10.80 4.63 -5.75
N SER A 150 11.22 3.87 -6.77
CA SER A 150 12.10 2.70 -6.59
C SER A 150 13.48 3.06 -6.04
N LYS A 151 13.89 4.33 -6.21
CA LYS A 151 15.18 4.86 -5.77
C LYS A 151 15.06 5.76 -4.53
N THR A 152 13.88 6.32 -4.27
CA THR A 152 13.67 7.28 -3.18
C THR A 152 12.95 6.65 -2.00
N LEU A 153 11.67 6.28 -2.17
CA LEU A 153 10.80 5.85 -1.08
C LEU A 153 10.94 4.37 -0.75
N PHE A 154 11.03 3.48 -1.75
CA PHE A 154 11.03 2.04 -1.50
C PHE A 154 12.27 1.52 -0.76
N PRO A 155 13.49 2.04 -0.98
CA PRO A 155 14.68 1.56 -0.27
C PRO A 155 14.65 1.87 1.24
N VAL A 156 13.89 2.88 1.67
CA VAL A 156 13.77 3.26 3.09
C VAL A 156 12.58 2.59 3.77
N MET A 157 11.76 1.84 3.03
CA MET A 157 10.63 1.09 3.60
C MET A 157 11.06 -0.29 4.10
N GLU A 158 10.65 -0.63 5.33
CA GLU A 158 10.77 -1.98 5.86
C GLU A 158 9.46 -2.77 5.60
N THR A 159 9.56 -3.95 5.00
CA THR A 159 8.37 -4.78 4.75
C THR A 159 8.07 -5.64 5.97
N ILE A 160 7.06 -5.23 6.75
CA ILE A 160 6.68 -5.88 8.02
C ILE A 160 5.90 -7.19 7.79
N TYR A 161 4.90 -7.16 6.92
CA TYR A 161 4.08 -8.33 6.61
C TYR A 161 3.84 -8.40 5.11
N TYR A 162 4.06 -9.58 4.52
CA TYR A 162 3.87 -9.78 3.10
C TYR A 162 3.38 -11.20 2.82
N ILE A 163 2.44 -11.30 1.89
CA ILE A 163 1.96 -12.57 1.37
C ILE A 163 1.70 -12.46 -0.13
N HIS A 164 2.30 -13.34 -0.92
CA HIS A 164 2.05 -13.45 -2.35
C HIS A 164 1.88 -14.92 -2.73
N ASN A 165 0.73 -15.25 -3.30
CA ASN A 165 0.39 -16.62 -3.69
C ASN A 165 0.65 -16.86 -5.18
N PHE A 166 1.59 -17.74 -5.47
CA PHE A 166 1.85 -18.26 -6.80
C PHE A 166 0.85 -19.38 -7.11
N LYS A 167 0.14 -19.25 -8.23
CA LYS A 167 -0.83 -20.23 -8.72
C LYS A 167 -0.18 -21.21 -9.71
N GLY A 168 -0.84 -22.33 -9.96
CA GLY A 168 -0.43 -23.33 -10.95
C GLY A 168 0.11 -24.62 -10.34
N ARG A 169 0.64 -25.51 -11.20
CA ARG A 169 1.11 -26.86 -10.81
C ARG A 169 2.17 -26.83 -9.71
N ASN A 170 3.08 -25.86 -9.77
CA ASN A 170 4.13 -25.63 -8.77
C ASN A 170 3.80 -24.44 -7.87
N GLY A 171 2.52 -24.24 -7.55
CA GLY A 171 2.09 -23.12 -6.71
C GLY A 171 2.72 -23.12 -5.31
N GLY A 172 2.76 -21.95 -4.70
CA GLY A 172 3.34 -21.71 -3.38
C GLY A 172 3.09 -20.30 -2.90
N THR A 173 3.70 -19.92 -1.79
CA THR A 173 3.48 -18.63 -1.14
C THR A 173 4.83 -18.00 -0.77
N LEU A 174 5.13 -16.82 -1.30
CA LEU A 174 6.17 -15.96 -0.75
C LEU A 174 5.59 -15.23 0.46
N PHE A 175 6.26 -15.35 1.60
CA PHE A 175 5.75 -14.89 2.89
C PHE A 175 6.85 -14.17 3.67
N ARG A 176 6.46 -13.11 4.38
CA ARG A 176 7.29 -12.48 5.42
C ARG A 176 6.42 -12.02 6.58
N CYS A 177 6.95 -12.21 7.79
CA CYS A 177 6.44 -11.63 9.03
C CYS A 177 7.64 -11.20 9.85
N TYR A 178 7.86 -9.88 9.95
CA TYR A 178 8.94 -9.25 10.70
C TYR A 178 8.82 -9.59 12.20
N PRO A 179 9.93 -9.84 12.92
CA PRO A 179 11.33 -9.72 12.49
C PRO A 179 11.88 -10.91 11.69
N GLY A 180 11.02 -11.84 11.27
CA GLY A 180 11.42 -13.01 10.47
C GLY A 180 11.85 -12.68 9.04
N SER A 181 12.68 -13.57 8.50
CA SER A 181 13.15 -13.55 7.11
C SER A 181 12.05 -13.90 6.11
N TRP A 182 12.32 -13.60 4.84
CA TRP A 182 11.50 -14.01 3.71
C TRP A 182 11.53 -15.53 3.56
N LYS A 183 10.36 -16.13 3.34
CA LYS A 183 10.19 -17.57 3.15
C LYS A 183 9.37 -17.87 1.91
N VAL A 184 9.76 -18.89 1.17
CA VAL A 184 8.92 -19.50 0.12
C VAL A 184 8.33 -20.78 0.70
N LEU A 185 7.02 -20.82 0.82
CA LEU A 185 6.28 -21.94 1.39
C LEU A 185 5.53 -22.69 0.29
N LYS A 186 5.53 -24.03 0.34
CA LYS A 186 4.70 -24.87 -0.54
C LYS A 186 3.78 -25.72 0.32
N LYS A 187 2.51 -25.81 -0.08
CA LYS A 187 1.55 -26.69 0.58
C LYS A 187 1.69 -28.10 0.00
N VAL A 188 2.07 -29.04 0.84
CA VAL A 188 2.12 -30.48 0.49
C VAL A 188 1.16 -31.21 1.40
N ARG A 189 0.08 -31.75 0.81
CA ARG A 189 -1.07 -32.31 1.55
C ARG A 189 -1.65 -31.25 2.50
N ASN A 190 -1.58 -31.47 3.82
CA ASN A 190 -2.07 -30.56 4.86
C ASN A 190 -0.94 -29.84 5.64
N LYS A 191 0.29 -29.86 5.13
CA LYS A 191 1.42 -29.18 5.79
C LYS A 191 2.05 -28.15 4.86
N TYR A 192 2.57 -27.09 5.45
CA TYR A 192 3.40 -26.12 4.76
C TYR A 192 4.86 -26.49 4.97
N ILE A 193 5.61 -26.63 3.87
CA ILE A 193 7.05 -26.84 3.90
C ILE A 193 7.74 -25.54 3.47
N CYS A 194 8.81 -25.16 4.17
CA CYS A 194 9.65 -24.04 3.78
C CYS A 194 10.67 -24.53 2.76
N LEU A 195 10.59 -24.01 1.53
CA LEU A 195 11.48 -24.38 0.42
C LEU A 195 12.72 -23.50 0.37
N HIS A 196 12.58 -22.24 0.76
CA HIS A 196 13.63 -21.24 0.69
C HIS A 196 13.45 -20.20 1.78
N GLN A 197 14.55 -19.73 2.38
CA GLN A 197 14.54 -18.70 3.40
C GLN A 197 15.75 -17.77 3.25
N ARG A 198 15.53 -16.45 3.30
CA ARG A 198 16.61 -15.44 3.27
C ARG A 198 16.19 -14.07 3.80
N GLU A 199 17.17 -13.22 4.13
CA GLU A 199 16.91 -11.88 4.69
C GLU A 199 16.42 -10.86 3.65
N VAL A 200 16.86 -10.99 2.40
CA VAL A 200 16.49 -10.05 1.32
C VAL A 200 15.34 -10.61 0.50
N MET A 201 14.37 -9.78 0.10
CA MET A 201 13.22 -10.23 -0.70
C MET A 201 13.66 -10.88 -2.03
N PRO A 202 13.17 -12.08 -2.40
CA PRO A 202 13.27 -12.61 -3.75
C PRO A 202 12.35 -11.94 -4.73
N SER A 203 12.83 -11.80 -5.97
CA SER A 203 11.99 -11.29 -7.05
C SER A 203 10.89 -12.30 -7.34
N LEU A 204 9.70 -11.84 -7.71
CA LEU A 204 8.59 -12.73 -8.07
C LEU A 204 8.97 -13.69 -9.21
N LYS A 205 9.81 -13.21 -10.15
CA LYS A 205 10.35 -14.02 -11.25
C LYS A 205 11.24 -15.16 -10.76
N GLU A 206 12.18 -14.85 -9.86
CA GLU A 206 13.08 -15.85 -9.24
C GLU A 206 12.28 -16.91 -8.47
N VAL A 207 11.28 -16.50 -7.68
CA VAL A 207 10.43 -17.46 -6.95
C VAL A 207 9.68 -18.38 -7.91
N ALA A 208 9.09 -17.81 -8.97
CA ALA A 208 8.27 -18.55 -9.92
C ALA A 208 9.06 -19.49 -10.83
N LEU A 209 10.25 -19.09 -11.26
CA LEU A 209 11.03 -19.82 -12.26
C LEU A 209 12.11 -20.72 -11.65
N ASP A 210 12.70 -20.32 -10.52
CA ASP A 210 13.89 -20.99 -9.99
C ASP A 210 13.59 -21.76 -8.70
N ILE A 211 12.82 -21.16 -7.78
CA ILE A 211 12.59 -21.76 -6.45
C ILE A 211 11.46 -22.79 -6.48
N LEU A 212 10.27 -22.39 -6.92
CA LEU A 212 9.08 -23.25 -6.86
C LEU A 212 9.15 -24.48 -7.78
N PRO A 213 9.72 -24.41 -9.01
CA PRO A 213 9.84 -25.58 -9.87
C PRO A 213 10.91 -26.58 -9.42
N SER A 214 11.89 -26.15 -8.63
CA SER A 214 13.01 -26.99 -8.15
C SER A 214 12.65 -27.87 -6.95
N ALA A 215 11.40 -27.84 -6.48
CA ALA A 215 10.94 -28.42 -5.22
C ALA A 215 9.83 -29.49 -5.35
#